data_AF-A0A5N5SRH4-F1
#
_entry.id   AF-A0A5N5SRH4-F1
#
_cell.length_a   1.000
_cell.length_b   1.000
_cell.length_c   1.000
_cell.angle_alpha   90.00
_cell.angle_beta   90.00
_cell.angle_gamma   90.00
#
_symmetry.space_group_name_H-M   'P 1'
#
loop_
_entity.id
_entity.type
_entity.pdbx_description
1 polymer ?
#
loop_
_entity_poly.entity_id
_entity_poly.type
_entity_poly.pdbx_seq_one_letter_code
_entity_poly.pdbx_strand_id
1 'polypeptide(L)'
;MDALLLRRRFVVNKDREKETVHFARQEEIRRKMRNQIEVERKQKREAQVTLYRQYRVGELPDVQIPHKALISPLQALAERDDGIASQIFQLLFEAIVQNSSSILSQEAENEWKNMLSDALRNIIKKSDASYPYVVKPLLHIALTLNIDVNPEEISLACMRNSLEPIGILLLEKQHMRQKKVERVNEPVKKRARKELTFSSPSIKGDTTLWLNIAEMYKNLSHWDSVLGILKSEIGDLKSETIKALEAESEKNHIEAYKNYVNALKKETWDSLPSPQEQQVWEEWFITSAENLGQWDKVEEFIEKRFLSDGNDRCERLNKVWKLPQSVSSFVLPSLVNAKLMKILQGSEDDGGLCNFINESRKNDRCRSILEVELGLQTSVLAVNQEEFELARSLLRTSQLSFLSRFLHCSLLSSTSLVEIKRFPKALFSF
;
A
#
# COMPACT_ATOMS: atom_id res chain seq x y z
N MET A 1 56.96 -39.75 58.84
CA MET A 1 57.42 -38.41 59.25
C MET A 1 56.84 -37.40 58.29
N ASP A 2 56.00 -36.53 58.83
CA ASP A 2 55.13 -35.60 58.13
C ASP A 2 55.89 -34.55 57.31
N ALA A 3 55.49 -34.36 56.05
CA ALA A 3 55.86 -33.19 55.27
C ALA A 3 54.71 -32.17 55.36
N LEU A 4 54.93 -31.14 56.19
CA LEU A 4 54.05 -29.99 56.41
C LEU A 4 53.68 -29.31 55.08
N LEU A 5 52.40 -29.37 54.71
CA LEU A 5 51.81 -28.54 53.65
C LEU A 5 51.84 -27.07 54.07
N LEU A 6 52.80 -26.29 53.55
CA LEU A 6 52.77 -24.83 53.66
C LEU A 6 51.61 -24.26 52.83
N ARG A 7 50.54 -23.81 53.52
CA ARG A 7 49.53 -22.92 52.92
C ARG A 7 50.19 -21.60 52.51
N ARG A 8 50.53 -21.47 51.22
CA ARG A 8 50.89 -20.17 50.63
C ARG A 8 49.65 -19.26 50.66
N ARG A 9 49.69 -18.19 51.46
CA ARG A 9 48.73 -17.10 51.38
C ARG A 9 48.98 -16.34 50.09
N PHE A 10 48.03 -16.37 49.16
CA PHE A 10 48.03 -15.44 48.03
C PHE A 10 47.77 -14.04 48.58
N VAL A 11 48.78 -13.18 48.57
CA VAL A 11 48.57 -11.74 48.76
C VAL A 11 48.02 -11.24 47.43
N VAL A 12 46.72 -10.95 47.37
CA VAL A 12 46.13 -10.26 46.22
C VAL A 12 46.75 -8.87 46.18
N ASN A 13 47.62 -8.64 45.18
CA ASN A 13 48.28 -7.36 44.96
C ASN A 13 47.25 -6.34 44.48
N LYS A 14 46.55 -5.72 45.44
CA LYS A 14 45.54 -4.68 45.22
C LYS A 14 46.05 -3.52 44.36
N ASP A 15 47.37 -3.32 44.29
CA ASP A 15 47.97 -2.21 43.54
C ASP A 15 48.01 -2.47 42.03
N ARG A 16 48.15 -3.74 41.59
CA ARG A 16 48.03 -4.09 40.15
C ARG A 16 46.61 -3.95 39.62
N GLU A 17 45.60 -4.29 40.43
CA GLU A 17 44.19 -4.10 40.07
C GLU A 17 43.81 -2.61 40.00
N LYS A 18 44.39 -1.77 40.87
CA LYS A 18 44.19 -0.32 40.81
C LYS A 18 44.81 0.30 39.55
N GLU A 19 45.97 -0.17 39.12
CA GLU A 19 46.61 0.28 37.88
C GLU A 19 45.81 -0.13 36.64
N THR A 20 45.34 -1.38 36.56
CA THR A 20 44.51 -1.82 35.43
C THR A 20 43.19 -1.05 35.36
N VAL A 21 42.55 -0.79 36.51
CA VAL A 21 41.34 0.06 36.57
C VAL A 21 41.65 1.49 36.15
N HIS A 22 42.80 2.04 36.52
CA HIS A 22 43.23 3.38 36.10
C HIS A 22 43.41 3.46 34.56
N PHE A 23 44.12 2.51 33.95
CA PHE A 23 44.28 2.45 32.50
C PHE A 23 42.97 2.17 31.76
N ALA A 24 42.10 1.31 32.30
CA ALA A 24 40.78 1.05 31.74
C ALA A 24 39.90 2.31 31.76
N ARG A 25 39.92 3.07 32.87
CA ARG A 25 39.21 4.34 33.01
C ARG A 25 39.76 5.40 32.05
N GLN A 26 41.08 5.44 31.85
CA GLN A 26 41.72 6.37 30.93
C GLN A 26 41.41 6.06 29.46
N GLU A 27 41.35 4.78 29.07
CA GLU A 27 40.89 4.37 27.74
C GLU A 27 39.39 4.63 27.53
N GLU A 28 38.57 4.46 28.57
CA GLU A 28 37.14 4.81 28.50
C GLU A 28 36.95 6.31 28.28
N ILE A 29 37.73 7.16 28.97
CA ILE A 29 37.72 8.62 28.76
C ILE A 29 38.19 8.97 27.34
N ARG A 30 39.28 8.35 26.85
CA ARG A 30 39.76 8.57 25.48
C ARG A 30 38.74 8.14 24.43
N ARG A 31 38.06 7.01 24.63
CA ARG A 31 36.98 6.54 23.75
C ARG A 31 35.80 7.51 23.75
N LYS A 32 35.38 8.01 24.92
CA LYS A 32 34.33 9.03 25.03
C LYS A 32 34.72 10.33 24.30
N MET A 33 35.95 10.81 24.46
CA MET A 33 36.46 12.00 23.75
C MET A 33 36.52 11.79 22.23
N ARG A 34 36.97 10.62 21.75
CA ARG A 34 36.96 10.30 20.32
C ARG A 34 35.54 10.29 19.75
N ASN A 35 34.61 9.67 20.46
CA ASN A 35 33.20 9.65 20.06
C ASN A 35 32.61 11.08 20.03
N GLN A 36 32.93 11.93 21.01
CA GLN A 36 32.48 13.33 21.04
C GLN A 36 33.03 14.12 19.84
N ILE A 37 34.32 14.01 19.54
CA ILE A 37 34.93 14.68 18.37
C ILE A 37 34.29 14.20 17.06
N GLU A 38 33.97 12.91 16.95
CA GLU A 38 33.32 12.36 15.77
C GLU A 38 31.88 12.88 15.61
N VAL A 39 31.13 12.95 16.71
CA VAL A 39 29.79 13.56 16.75
C VAL A 39 29.84 15.04 16.37
N GLU A 40 30.77 15.81 16.92
CA GLU A 40 30.94 17.22 16.56
C GLU A 40 31.33 17.42 15.08
N ARG A 41 32.22 16.57 14.54
CA ARG A 41 32.57 16.59 13.11
C ARG A 41 31.39 16.23 12.23
N LYS A 42 30.51 15.32 12.68
CA LYS A 42 29.27 14.99 11.98
C LYS A 42 28.31 16.18 12.00
N GLN A 43 28.09 16.79 13.17
CA GLN A 43 27.24 17.99 13.32
C GLN A 43 27.74 19.18 12.49
N LYS A 44 29.05 19.44 12.47
CA LYS A 44 29.64 20.50 11.63
C LYS A 44 29.43 20.24 10.13
N ARG A 45 29.50 18.97 9.69
CA ARG A 45 29.23 18.59 8.29
C ARG A 45 27.75 18.71 7.94
N GLU A 46 26.86 18.33 8.86
CA GLU A 46 25.41 18.44 8.68
C GLU A 46 24.93 19.90 8.65
N ALA A 47 25.57 20.78 9.45
CA ALA A 47 25.28 22.21 9.46
C ALA A 47 25.93 22.98 8.29
N GLN A 48 26.93 22.40 7.61
CA GLN A 48 27.61 23.04 6.50
C GLN A 48 26.72 23.03 5.24
N VAL A 49 26.39 24.21 4.75
CA VAL A 49 25.65 24.38 3.49
C VAL A 49 26.62 24.41 2.32
N THR A 50 26.44 23.49 1.36
CA THR A 50 27.22 23.45 0.12
C THR A 50 26.52 24.25 -0.96
N LEU A 51 27.19 25.26 -1.52
CA LEU A 51 26.72 25.99 -2.69
C LEU A 51 27.13 25.27 -3.97
N TYR A 52 26.15 24.94 -4.81
CA TYR A 52 26.36 24.26 -6.10
C TYR A 52 26.59 25.24 -7.27
N ARG A 53 26.32 26.52 -7.04
CA ARG A 53 26.47 27.61 -8.02
C ARG A 53 27.34 28.72 -7.46
N GLN A 54 28.17 29.29 -8.32
CA GLN A 54 28.87 30.56 -8.05
C GLN A 54 27.97 31.71 -8.48
N TYR A 55 27.81 32.69 -7.59
CA TYR A 55 27.04 33.90 -7.85
C TYR A 55 28.00 35.05 -8.10
N ARG A 56 27.80 35.77 -9.21
CA ARG A 56 28.55 36.99 -9.49
C ARG A 56 28.07 38.10 -8.56
N VAL A 57 29.01 38.88 -8.03
CA VAL A 57 28.73 40.10 -7.27
C VAL A 57 28.97 41.29 -8.20
N GLY A 58 27.95 42.13 -8.41
CA GLY A 58 27.99 43.31 -9.29
C GLY A 58 26.63 44.01 -9.36
N GLU A 59 26.57 45.18 -10.02
CA GLU A 59 25.34 45.98 -10.13
C GLU A 59 24.30 45.40 -11.10
N LEU A 60 24.75 44.67 -12.13
CA LEU A 60 23.87 44.07 -13.13
C LEU A 60 23.58 42.59 -12.80
N PRO A 61 22.35 42.11 -13.05
CA PRO A 61 22.00 40.72 -12.82
C PRO A 61 22.74 39.78 -13.78
N ASP A 62 22.94 38.54 -13.33
CA ASP A 62 23.59 37.49 -14.12
C ASP A 62 22.60 36.95 -15.18
N VAL A 63 22.82 37.31 -16.45
CA VAL A 63 21.91 36.97 -17.56
C VAL A 63 22.28 35.65 -18.24
N GLN A 64 23.56 35.24 -18.21
CA GLN A 64 24.06 34.05 -18.92
C GLN A 64 24.42 32.94 -17.94
N ILE A 65 23.39 32.22 -17.49
CA ILE A 65 23.55 31.12 -16.53
C ILE A 65 24.01 29.85 -17.29
N PRO A 66 25.17 29.26 -16.97
CA PRO A 66 25.60 28.04 -17.62
C PRO A 66 24.69 26.86 -17.23
N HIS A 67 24.41 25.95 -18.17
CA HIS A 67 23.52 24.80 -17.93
C HIS A 67 23.93 23.96 -16.72
N LYS A 68 25.24 23.75 -16.50
CA LYS A 68 25.75 23.02 -15.33
C LYS A 68 25.27 23.62 -14.01
N ALA A 69 25.16 24.95 -13.92
CA ALA A 69 24.70 25.65 -12.72
C ALA A 69 23.20 25.49 -12.46
N LEU A 70 22.44 24.90 -13.40
CA LEU A 70 21.03 24.52 -13.23
C LEU A 70 20.88 23.02 -13.01
N ILE A 71 21.66 22.19 -13.72
CA ILE A 71 21.57 20.73 -13.63
C ILE A 71 22.10 20.23 -12.28
N SER A 72 23.26 20.72 -11.80
CA SER A 72 23.83 20.20 -10.56
C SER A 72 22.98 20.49 -9.32
N PRO A 73 22.37 21.68 -9.13
CA PRO A 73 21.46 21.88 -8.01
C PRO A 73 20.18 21.05 -8.15
N LEU A 74 19.64 20.87 -9.36
CA LEU A 74 18.45 20.04 -9.58
C LEU A 74 18.70 18.57 -9.21
N GLN A 75 19.86 18.02 -9.58
CA GLN A 75 20.25 16.66 -9.17
C GLN A 75 20.41 16.56 -7.66
N ALA A 76 21.12 17.50 -7.03
CA ALA A 76 21.30 17.52 -5.58
C ALA A 76 19.97 17.67 -4.82
N LEU A 77 18.99 18.36 -5.42
CA LEU A 77 17.65 18.51 -4.87
C LEU A 77 16.85 17.21 -5.00
N ALA A 78 16.92 16.54 -6.15
CA ALA A 78 16.30 15.23 -6.36
C ALA A 78 16.86 14.15 -5.42
N GLU A 79 18.15 14.18 -5.10
CA GLU A 79 18.76 13.23 -4.15
C GLU A 79 18.29 13.43 -2.69
N ARG A 80 17.69 14.58 -2.38
CA ARG A 80 17.24 14.93 -1.02
C ARG A 80 15.72 14.95 -0.84
N ASP A 81 14.98 15.22 -1.90
CA ASP A 81 13.52 15.32 -1.88
C ASP A 81 12.91 14.37 -2.92
N ASP A 82 12.30 13.32 -2.42
CA ASP A 82 11.65 12.27 -3.20
C ASP A 82 10.50 12.81 -4.08
N GLY A 83 9.80 13.84 -3.61
CA GLY A 83 8.72 14.50 -4.36
C GLY A 83 9.25 15.22 -5.59
N ILE A 84 10.37 15.92 -5.43
CA ILE A 84 11.03 16.61 -6.55
C ILE A 84 11.67 15.60 -7.50
N ALA A 85 12.31 14.55 -6.97
CA ALA A 85 12.86 13.47 -7.77
C ALA A 85 11.79 12.82 -8.67
N SER A 86 10.64 12.51 -8.07
CA SER A 86 9.45 11.94 -8.72
C SER A 86 8.94 12.83 -9.87
N GLN A 87 8.86 14.15 -9.65
CA GLN A 87 8.45 15.11 -10.69
C GLN A 87 9.48 15.28 -11.80
N ILE A 88 10.78 15.41 -11.45
CA ILE A 88 11.85 15.52 -12.45
C ILE A 88 11.89 14.27 -13.32
N PHE A 89 11.77 13.09 -12.72
CA PHE A 89 11.71 11.84 -13.44
C PHE A 89 10.54 11.80 -14.43
N GLN A 90 9.34 12.19 -13.99
CA GLN A 90 8.16 12.27 -14.87
C GLN A 90 8.40 13.24 -16.04
N LEU A 91 8.87 14.45 -15.79
CA LEU A 91 9.08 15.47 -16.82
C LEU A 91 10.15 15.07 -17.84
N LEU A 92 11.27 14.52 -17.37
CA LEU A 92 12.32 14.01 -18.25
C LEU A 92 11.80 12.86 -19.11
N PHE A 93 11.02 11.98 -18.53
CA PHE A 93 10.44 10.84 -19.24
C PHE A 93 9.46 11.30 -20.33
N GLU A 94 8.54 12.19 -19.99
CA GLU A 94 7.60 12.78 -20.95
C GLU A 94 8.33 13.47 -22.11
N ALA A 95 9.40 14.21 -21.81
CA ALA A 95 10.23 14.87 -22.84
C ALA A 95 10.95 13.85 -23.75
N ILE A 96 11.48 12.76 -23.18
CA ILE A 96 12.13 11.68 -23.97
C ILE A 96 11.11 11.03 -24.91
N VAL A 97 9.91 10.73 -24.43
CA VAL A 97 8.82 10.15 -25.24
C VAL A 97 8.38 11.10 -26.35
N GLN A 98 8.26 12.40 -26.07
CA GLN A 98 7.90 13.39 -27.09
C GLN A 98 8.99 13.52 -28.17
N ASN A 99 10.26 13.44 -27.78
CA ASN A 99 11.38 13.52 -28.71
C ASN A 99 11.59 12.21 -29.48
N SER A 100 11.22 11.04 -28.92
CA SER A 100 11.44 9.75 -29.56
C SER A 100 10.69 9.62 -30.89
N SER A 101 9.49 10.20 -31.01
CA SER A 101 8.72 10.19 -32.26
C SER A 101 9.37 11.00 -33.39
N SER A 102 10.31 11.91 -33.07
CA SER A 102 11.05 12.68 -34.07
C SER A 102 12.33 12.01 -34.55
N ILE A 103 12.87 11.06 -33.75
CA ILE A 103 14.17 10.43 -33.98
C ILE A 103 14.01 9.00 -34.51
N LEU A 104 13.02 8.26 -34.01
CA LEU A 104 12.82 6.84 -34.33
C LEU A 104 11.87 6.66 -35.51
N SER A 105 12.10 5.60 -36.29
CA SER A 105 11.10 5.08 -37.23
C SER A 105 9.90 4.51 -36.46
N GLN A 106 8.71 4.51 -37.07
CA GLN A 106 7.46 4.06 -36.43
C GLN A 106 7.56 2.61 -35.90
N GLU A 107 8.27 1.73 -36.58
CA GLU A 107 8.48 0.33 -36.16
C GLU A 107 9.35 0.25 -34.88
N ALA A 108 10.47 0.98 -34.87
CA ALA A 108 11.38 1.03 -33.72
C ALA A 108 10.73 1.73 -32.51
N GLU A 109 9.89 2.74 -32.75
CA GLU A 109 9.12 3.40 -31.68
C GLU A 109 8.12 2.45 -31.02
N ASN A 110 7.45 1.61 -31.82
CA ASN A 110 6.51 0.61 -31.29
C ASN A 110 7.23 -0.50 -30.52
N GLU A 111 8.37 -0.98 -31.00
CA GLU A 111 9.20 -1.97 -30.29
C GLU A 111 9.68 -1.40 -28.95
N TRP A 112 10.18 -0.16 -28.94
CA TRP A 112 10.61 0.52 -27.73
C TRP A 112 9.46 0.70 -26.72
N LYS A 113 8.27 1.10 -27.18
CA LYS A 113 7.07 1.21 -26.33
C LYS A 113 6.66 -0.14 -25.73
N ASN A 114 6.77 -1.23 -26.50
CA ASN A 114 6.48 -2.57 -26.00
C ASN A 114 7.48 -2.99 -24.91
N MET A 115 8.79 -2.81 -25.15
CA MET A 115 9.82 -3.09 -24.14
C MET A 115 9.58 -2.32 -22.84
N LEU A 116 9.22 -1.05 -22.97
CA LEU A 116 8.90 -0.19 -21.84
C LEU A 116 7.64 -0.65 -21.11
N SER A 117 6.60 -1.06 -21.84
CA SER A 117 5.39 -1.61 -21.24
C SER A 117 5.66 -2.86 -20.43
N ASP A 118 6.55 -3.73 -20.91
CA ASP A 118 6.92 -4.95 -20.22
C ASP A 118 7.76 -4.65 -18.98
N ALA A 119 8.66 -3.66 -19.06
CA ALA A 119 9.39 -3.17 -17.90
C ALA A 119 8.45 -2.60 -16.82
N LEU A 120 7.46 -1.78 -17.20
CA LEU A 120 6.48 -1.21 -16.28
C LEU A 120 5.60 -2.28 -15.62
N ARG A 121 5.09 -3.23 -16.41
CA ARG A 121 4.33 -4.38 -15.87
C ARG A 121 5.18 -5.19 -14.88
N ASN A 122 6.44 -5.44 -15.21
CA ASN A 122 7.35 -6.15 -14.31
C ASN A 122 7.63 -5.39 -13.02
N ILE A 123 7.75 -4.05 -13.08
CA ILE A 123 7.92 -3.22 -11.89
C ILE A 123 6.66 -3.28 -11.02
N ILE A 124 5.47 -3.06 -11.59
CA ILE A 124 4.20 -3.07 -10.85
C ILE A 124 3.98 -4.45 -10.20
N LYS A 125 4.19 -5.53 -10.95
CA LYS A 125 4.00 -6.90 -10.45
C LYS A 125 4.96 -7.29 -9.33
N LYS A 126 6.21 -6.80 -9.36
CA LYS A 126 7.22 -7.09 -8.33
C LYS A 126 7.21 -6.07 -7.19
N SER A 127 6.51 -4.96 -7.34
CA SER A 127 6.44 -3.92 -6.33
C SER A 127 5.51 -4.36 -5.21
N ASP A 128 6.08 -5.06 -4.23
CA ASP A 128 5.38 -5.42 -3.00
C ASP A 128 5.38 -4.25 -1.98
N ALA A 129 6.24 -3.25 -2.16
CA ALA A 129 6.39 -2.10 -1.25
C ALA A 129 5.55 -0.89 -1.69
N SER A 130 4.69 -0.41 -0.79
CA SER A 130 3.92 0.83 -0.95
C SER A 130 4.85 2.04 -0.82
N TYR A 131 5.37 2.52 -1.95
CA TYR A 131 6.11 3.77 -2.00
C TYR A 131 5.53 4.69 -3.09
N PRO A 132 4.68 5.66 -2.71
CA PRO A 132 3.90 6.42 -3.69
C PRO A 132 4.75 7.29 -4.63
N TYR A 133 5.92 7.77 -4.19
CA TYR A 133 6.80 8.61 -5.01
C TYR A 133 7.37 7.88 -6.24
N VAL A 134 7.48 6.55 -6.20
CA VAL A 134 7.87 5.72 -7.36
C VAL A 134 6.64 5.31 -8.17
N VAL A 135 5.58 4.86 -7.51
CA VAL A 135 4.39 4.34 -8.21
C VAL A 135 3.68 5.45 -9.00
N LYS A 136 3.56 6.66 -8.44
CA LYS A 136 2.84 7.78 -9.07
C LYS A 136 3.42 8.17 -10.44
N PRO A 137 4.74 8.45 -10.62
CA PRO A 137 5.32 8.71 -11.93
C PRO A 137 5.11 7.57 -12.92
N LEU A 138 5.24 6.31 -12.49
CA LEU A 138 5.06 5.16 -13.36
C LEU A 138 3.63 5.09 -13.90
N LEU A 139 2.62 5.38 -13.07
CA LEU A 139 1.23 5.49 -13.49
C LEU A 139 1.00 6.66 -14.45
N HIS A 140 1.61 7.83 -14.20
CA HIS A 140 1.56 8.97 -15.13
C HIS A 140 2.21 8.65 -16.49
N ILE A 141 3.32 7.93 -16.49
CA ILE A 141 3.99 7.46 -17.70
C ILE A 141 3.09 6.48 -18.46
N ALA A 142 2.50 5.52 -17.76
CA ALA A 142 1.57 4.55 -18.35
C ALA A 142 0.35 5.25 -18.97
N LEU A 143 -0.19 6.28 -18.29
CA LEU A 143 -1.28 7.11 -18.80
C LEU A 143 -0.89 7.89 -20.06
N THR A 144 0.33 8.44 -20.10
CA THR A 144 0.84 9.24 -21.22
C THR A 144 1.06 8.37 -22.46
N LEU A 145 1.66 7.20 -22.28
CA LEU A 145 1.96 6.26 -23.35
C LEU A 145 0.78 5.40 -23.77
N ASN A 146 -0.33 5.45 -23.04
CA ASN A 146 -1.51 4.62 -23.26
C ASN A 146 -1.16 3.13 -23.24
N ILE A 147 -0.45 2.71 -22.19
CA ILE A 147 -0.06 1.31 -22.01
C ILE A 147 -1.27 0.54 -21.48
N ASP A 148 -1.52 -0.64 -22.04
CA ASP A 148 -2.54 -1.55 -21.53
C ASP A 148 -1.96 -2.34 -20.37
N VAL A 149 -2.59 -2.25 -19.21
CA VAL A 149 -2.09 -2.84 -17.97
C VAL A 149 -3.18 -3.71 -17.34
N ASN A 150 -2.76 -4.67 -16.52
CA ASN A 150 -3.66 -5.54 -15.79
C ASN A 150 -4.47 -4.72 -14.75
N PRO A 151 -5.81 -4.70 -14.81
CA PRO A 151 -6.64 -3.92 -13.90
C PRO A 151 -6.45 -4.26 -12.41
N GLU A 152 -6.25 -5.55 -12.09
CA GLU A 152 -6.13 -6.00 -10.70
C GLU A 152 -4.84 -5.50 -10.04
N GLU A 153 -3.72 -5.60 -10.75
CA GLU A 153 -2.41 -5.18 -10.24
C GLU A 153 -2.36 -3.66 -10.01
N ILE A 154 -2.95 -2.87 -10.91
CA ILE A 154 -3.04 -1.42 -10.75
C ILE A 154 -3.96 -1.05 -9.60
N SER A 155 -5.14 -1.67 -9.52
CA SER A 155 -6.11 -1.38 -8.46
C SER A 155 -5.45 -1.54 -7.10
N LEU A 156 -4.82 -2.70 -6.88
CA LEU A 156 -4.08 -3.00 -5.65
C LEU A 156 -2.95 -1.99 -5.39
N ALA A 157 -2.14 -1.67 -6.39
CA ALA A 157 -1.07 -0.69 -6.25
C ALA A 157 -1.59 0.72 -5.93
N CYS A 158 -2.72 1.12 -6.53
CA CYS A 158 -3.32 2.43 -6.30
C CYS A 158 -3.96 2.53 -4.92
N MET A 159 -4.72 1.51 -4.50
CA MET A 159 -5.35 1.46 -3.18
C MET A 159 -4.31 1.48 -2.04
N ARG A 160 -3.21 0.73 -2.19
CA ARG A 160 -2.12 0.72 -1.21
C ARG A 160 -1.44 2.06 -1.01
N ASN A 161 -1.35 2.85 -2.07
CA ASN A 161 -0.62 4.13 -2.10
C ASN A 161 -1.54 5.36 -2.02
N SER A 162 -2.86 5.16 -1.91
CA SER A 162 -3.86 6.24 -1.96
C SER A 162 -3.77 7.09 -3.24
N LEU A 163 -3.59 6.40 -4.38
CA LEU A 163 -3.48 6.98 -5.73
C LEU A 163 -4.67 6.56 -6.63
N GLU A 164 -5.83 6.33 -6.03
CA GLU A 164 -7.06 5.87 -6.69
C GLU A 164 -7.46 6.75 -7.88
N PRO A 165 -7.42 8.10 -7.83
CA PRO A 165 -7.84 8.93 -8.95
C PRO A 165 -7.03 8.71 -10.23
N ILE A 166 -5.72 8.46 -10.10
CA ILE A 166 -4.84 8.21 -11.24
C ILE A 166 -5.09 6.80 -11.80
N GLY A 167 -5.29 5.82 -10.92
CA GLY A 167 -5.65 4.44 -11.30
C GLY A 167 -6.96 4.38 -12.06
N ILE A 168 -8.01 5.03 -11.55
CA ILE A 168 -9.32 5.15 -12.20
C ILE A 168 -9.18 5.75 -13.60
N LEU A 169 -8.49 6.90 -13.71
CA LEU A 169 -8.30 7.59 -14.99
C LEU A 169 -7.58 6.69 -16.02
N LEU A 170 -6.60 5.92 -15.59
CA LEU A 170 -5.85 5.00 -16.44
C LEU A 170 -6.76 3.88 -16.96
N LEU A 171 -7.53 3.23 -16.08
CA LEU A 171 -8.42 2.13 -16.47
C LEU A 171 -9.58 2.61 -17.35
N GLU A 172 -10.18 3.76 -17.03
CA GLU A 172 -11.21 4.36 -17.87
C GLU A 172 -10.68 4.69 -19.27
N LYS A 173 -9.47 5.25 -19.36
CA LYS A 173 -8.83 5.56 -20.65
C LYS A 173 -8.49 4.29 -21.45
N GLN A 174 -8.03 3.24 -20.76
CA GLN A 174 -7.78 1.92 -21.37
C GLN A 174 -9.07 1.35 -21.96
N HIS A 175 -10.16 1.35 -21.20
CA HIS A 175 -11.47 0.87 -21.68
C HIS A 175 -12.01 1.69 -22.86
N MET A 176 -11.92 3.03 -22.78
CA MET A 176 -12.34 3.92 -23.87
C MET A 176 -11.56 3.64 -25.17
N ARG A 177 -10.32 3.18 -25.09
CA ARG A 177 -9.51 2.77 -26.24
C ARG A 177 -9.94 1.42 -26.78
N GLN A 178 -10.13 0.43 -25.92
CA GLN A 178 -10.62 -0.91 -26.32
C GLN A 178 -11.95 -0.79 -27.06
N LYS A 179 -12.91 0.00 -26.53
CA LYS A 179 -14.18 0.30 -27.21
C LYS A 179 -14.02 0.98 -28.58
N LYS A 180 -13.01 1.85 -28.76
CA LYS A 180 -12.74 2.46 -30.07
C LYS A 180 -12.24 1.44 -31.08
N VAL A 181 -11.36 0.52 -30.67
CA VAL A 181 -10.87 -0.56 -31.52
C VAL A 181 -12.00 -1.50 -31.93
N GLU A 182 -12.87 -1.89 -31.00
CA GLU A 182 -14.04 -2.72 -31.28
C GLU A 182 -14.98 -2.07 -32.30
N ARG A 183 -15.28 -0.77 -32.14
CA ARG A 183 -16.14 -0.01 -33.08
C ARG A 183 -15.56 0.12 -34.48
N VAL A 184 -14.24 0.07 -34.65
CA VAL A 184 -13.59 0.10 -35.98
C VAL A 184 -13.66 -1.27 -36.64
N ASN A 185 -13.64 -2.35 -35.85
CA ASN A 185 -13.65 -3.73 -36.35
C ASN A 185 -15.06 -4.29 -36.61
N GLU A 186 -16.11 -3.70 -36.04
CA GLU A 186 -17.49 -4.05 -36.37
C GLU A 186 -17.94 -3.41 -37.70
N PRO A 187 -18.46 -4.19 -38.67
CA PRO A 187 -19.00 -3.61 -39.90
C PRO A 187 -20.22 -2.75 -39.56
N VAL A 188 -20.21 -1.49 -40.02
CA VAL A 188 -21.27 -0.49 -39.81
C VAL A 188 -22.63 -1.09 -40.20
N LYS A 189 -23.38 -1.61 -39.22
CA LYS A 189 -24.73 -2.09 -39.45
C LYS A 189 -25.57 -0.88 -39.84
N LYS A 190 -26.02 -0.86 -41.09
CA LYS A 190 -26.94 0.15 -41.63
C LYS A 190 -28.09 0.34 -40.66
N ARG A 191 -28.29 1.59 -40.23
CA ARG A 191 -29.28 2.05 -39.24
C ARG A 191 -30.62 1.32 -39.38
N ALA A 192 -30.84 0.32 -38.53
CA ALA A 192 -32.17 -0.17 -38.26
C ALA A 192 -32.78 0.77 -37.21
N ARG A 193 -33.84 1.48 -37.62
CA ARG A 193 -34.68 2.30 -36.75
C ARG A 193 -35.25 1.37 -35.67
N LYS A 194 -34.78 1.49 -34.43
CA LYS A 194 -35.34 0.77 -33.27
C LYS A 194 -35.61 1.74 -32.14
N GLU A 195 -36.73 1.46 -31.50
CA GLU A 195 -37.40 2.21 -30.45
C GLU A 195 -36.49 2.46 -29.24
N LEU A 196 -36.80 3.53 -28.52
CA LEU A 196 -36.22 3.89 -27.22
C LEU A 196 -36.54 2.81 -26.18
N THR A 197 -35.79 1.71 -26.18
CA THR A 197 -35.62 0.87 -25.00
C THR A 197 -34.21 1.11 -24.45
N PHE A 198 -34.13 1.47 -23.17
CA PHE A 198 -32.92 1.74 -22.39
C PHE A 198 -32.07 0.47 -22.13
N SER A 199 -31.92 -0.39 -23.13
CA SER A 199 -31.10 -1.59 -23.07
C SER A 199 -30.17 -1.58 -24.28
N SER A 200 -29.07 -0.83 -24.15
CA SER A 200 -27.93 -0.94 -25.05
C SER A 200 -27.46 -2.40 -25.04
N PRO A 201 -27.17 -3.03 -26.19
CA PRO A 201 -26.70 -4.41 -26.23
C PRO A 201 -25.37 -4.48 -25.47
N SER A 202 -25.40 -5.16 -24.33
CA SER A 202 -24.26 -5.40 -23.44
C SER A 202 -23.25 -6.28 -24.16
N ILE A 203 -22.29 -5.65 -24.85
CA ILE A 203 -20.97 -6.24 -25.00
C ILE A 203 -20.49 -6.37 -23.56
N LYS A 204 -20.53 -7.59 -23.02
CA LYS A 204 -20.01 -7.89 -21.68
C LYS A 204 -18.55 -7.45 -21.69
N GLY A 205 -18.28 -6.24 -21.20
CA GLY A 205 -16.93 -5.75 -21.04
C GLY A 205 -16.20 -6.62 -20.03
N ASP A 206 -14.90 -6.35 -19.86
CA ASP A 206 -14.10 -6.92 -18.79
C ASP A 206 -14.74 -6.55 -17.43
N THR A 207 -15.64 -7.41 -16.95
CA THR A 207 -16.34 -7.23 -15.66
C THR A 207 -15.36 -7.04 -14.50
N THR A 208 -14.16 -7.63 -14.60
CA THR A 208 -13.06 -7.47 -13.66
C THR A 208 -12.49 -6.05 -13.63
N LEU A 209 -12.38 -5.38 -14.78
CA LEU A 209 -11.93 -3.98 -14.87
C LEU A 209 -12.89 -3.06 -14.12
N TRP A 210 -14.19 -3.23 -14.34
CA TRP A 210 -15.21 -2.40 -13.72
C TRP A 210 -15.39 -2.66 -12.23
N LEU A 211 -15.23 -3.91 -11.78
CA LEU A 211 -15.17 -4.22 -10.35
C LEU A 211 -14.02 -3.47 -9.66
N ASN A 212 -12.82 -3.52 -10.24
CA ASN A 212 -11.66 -2.82 -9.69
C ASN A 212 -11.85 -1.29 -9.67
N ILE A 213 -12.48 -0.73 -10.71
CA ILE A 213 -12.85 0.70 -10.72
C ILE A 213 -13.89 1.01 -9.64
N ALA A 214 -14.89 0.15 -9.45
CA ALA A 214 -15.91 0.31 -8.42
C ALA A 214 -15.30 0.27 -7.01
N GLU A 215 -14.34 -0.63 -6.75
CA GLU A 215 -13.60 -0.71 -5.50
C GLU A 215 -12.81 0.59 -5.22
N MET A 216 -12.13 1.14 -6.23
CA MET A 216 -11.43 2.42 -6.10
C MET A 216 -12.39 3.60 -5.85
N TYR A 217 -13.54 3.65 -6.52
CA TYR A 217 -14.56 4.68 -6.27
C TYR A 217 -15.20 4.55 -4.88
N LYS A 218 -15.34 3.32 -4.36
CA LYS A 218 -15.78 3.04 -2.99
C LYS A 218 -14.81 3.66 -1.97
N ASN A 219 -13.50 3.49 -2.16
CA ASN A 219 -12.48 4.09 -1.29
C ASN A 219 -12.51 5.63 -1.31
N LEU A 220 -12.94 6.24 -2.43
CA LEU A 220 -13.21 7.68 -2.52
C LEU A 220 -14.58 8.09 -1.96
N SER A 221 -15.40 7.12 -1.55
CA SER A 221 -16.80 7.27 -1.13
C SER A 221 -17.72 7.88 -2.20
N HIS A 222 -17.42 7.64 -3.48
CA HIS A 222 -18.25 8.04 -4.61
C HIS A 222 -19.29 6.96 -4.94
N TRP A 223 -20.25 6.77 -4.03
CA TRP A 223 -21.25 5.71 -4.10
C TRP A 223 -22.16 5.78 -5.32
N ASP A 224 -22.49 6.98 -5.81
CA ASP A 224 -23.28 7.17 -7.03
C ASP A 224 -22.60 6.54 -8.24
N SER A 225 -21.27 6.73 -8.37
CA SER A 225 -20.47 6.13 -9.44
C SER A 225 -20.39 4.61 -9.29
N VAL A 226 -20.22 4.11 -8.05
CA VAL A 226 -20.20 2.66 -7.77
C VAL A 226 -21.52 2.01 -8.19
N LEU A 227 -22.65 2.59 -7.77
CA LEU A 227 -23.99 2.14 -8.15
C LEU A 227 -24.20 2.20 -9.66
N GLY A 228 -23.75 3.28 -10.30
CA GLY A 228 -23.82 3.43 -11.75
C GLY A 228 -23.08 2.32 -12.48
N ILE A 229 -21.82 2.05 -12.11
CA ILE A 229 -20.97 1.02 -12.71
C ILE A 229 -21.57 -0.37 -12.54
N LEU A 230 -21.99 -0.72 -11.32
CA LEU A 230 -22.57 -2.03 -11.06
C LEU A 230 -23.86 -2.25 -11.86
N LYS A 231 -24.74 -1.24 -11.93
CA LYS A 231 -25.99 -1.29 -12.71
C LYS A 231 -25.73 -1.43 -14.20
N SER A 232 -24.71 -0.73 -14.73
CA SER A 232 -24.41 -0.78 -16.16
C SER A 232 -23.70 -2.06 -16.60
N GLU A 233 -22.83 -2.64 -15.76
CA GLU A 233 -21.85 -3.65 -16.20
C GLU A 233 -22.12 -5.06 -15.65
N ILE A 234 -22.70 -5.20 -14.45
CA ILE A 234 -23.06 -6.52 -13.88
C ILE A 234 -24.47 -6.95 -14.32
N GLY A 235 -25.29 -6.02 -14.83
CA GLY A 235 -26.66 -6.25 -15.30
C GLY A 235 -27.70 -5.97 -14.22
N ASP A 236 -28.79 -6.74 -14.22
CA ASP A 236 -29.89 -6.60 -13.24
C ASP A 236 -29.43 -7.01 -11.83
N LEU A 237 -28.85 -6.05 -11.10
CA LEU A 237 -28.50 -6.17 -9.68
C LEU A 237 -29.69 -6.64 -8.84
N LYS A 238 -29.40 -7.42 -7.81
CA LYS A 238 -30.42 -7.80 -6.85
C LYS A 238 -30.88 -6.59 -6.04
N SER A 239 -32.16 -6.60 -5.66
CA SER A 239 -32.76 -5.53 -4.86
C SER A 239 -32.06 -5.36 -3.51
N GLU A 240 -31.54 -6.47 -2.98
CA GLU A 240 -30.79 -6.56 -1.73
C GLU A 240 -29.44 -5.84 -1.86
N THR A 241 -28.75 -5.96 -3.00
CA THR A 241 -27.48 -5.26 -3.27
C THR A 241 -27.67 -3.75 -3.34
N ILE A 242 -28.74 -3.30 -4.00
CA ILE A 242 -29.07 -1.87 -4.11
C ILE A 242 -29.39 -1.28 -2.73
N LYS A 243 -30.24 -1.95 -1.95
CA LYS A 243 -30.56 -1.52 -0.57
C LYS A 243 -29.35 -1.51 0.35
N ALA A 244 -28.43 -2.47 0.19
CA ALA A 244 -27.20 -2.51 0.97
C ALA A 244 -26.31 -1.30 0.64
N LEU A 245 -26.14 -0.99 -0.64
CA LEU A 245 -25.36 0.15 -1.11
C LEU A 245 -25.96 1.50 -0.72
N GLU A 246 -27.29 1.65 -0.78
CA GLU A 246 -27.99 2.84 -0.30
C GLU A 246 -27.73 3.04 1.20
N ALA A 247 -27.84 1.97 2.00
CA ALA A 247 -27.54 2.02 3.42
C ALA A 247 -26.06 2.37 3.72
N GLU A 248 -25.10 1.86 2.92
CA GLU A 248 -23.69 2.25 3.05
C GLU A 248 -23.45 3.72 2.68
N SER A 249 -24.14 4.24 1.66
CA SER A 249 -24.07 5.65 1.28
C SER A 249 -24.55 6.58 2.41
N GLU A 250 -25.57 6.15 3.15
CA GLU A 250 -26.12 6.83 4.33
C GLU A 250 -25.29 6.60 5.61
N LYS A 251 -24.25 5.75 5.54
CA LYS A 251 -23.43 5.29 6.68
C LYS A 251 -24.21 4.48 7.72
N ASN A 252 -25.33 3.88 7.32
CA ASN A 252 -26.11 2.96 8.14
C ASN A 252 -25.56 1.53 8.00
N HIS A 253 -24.43 1.26 8.67
CA HIS A 253 -23.76 -0.04 8.59
C HIS A 253 -24.61 -1.21 9.13
N ILE A 254 -25.60 -0.95 9.99
CA ILE A 254 -26.48 -1.98 10.54
C ILE A 254 -27.39 -2.56 9.46
N GLU A 255 -28.00 -1.68 8.66
CA GLU A 255 -28.90 -2.10 7.58
C GLU A 255 -28.11 -2.72 6.42
N ALA A 256 -26.96 -2.14 6.06
CA ALA A 256 -26.04 -2.73 5.09
C ALA A 256 -25.66 -4.17 5.48
N TYR A 257 -25.21 -4.38 6.73
CA TYR A 257 -24.87 -5.71 7.25
C TYR A 257 -26.03 -6.71 7.15
N LYS A 258 -27.25 -6.31 7.55
CA LYS A 258 -28.43 -7.19 7.45
C LYS A 258 -28.72 -7.57 6.00
N ASN A 259 -28.63 -6.61 5.08
CA ASN A 259 -28.89 -6.85 3.66
C ASN A 259 -27.84 -7.78 3.05
N TYR A 260 -26.55 -7.62 3.37
CA TYR A 260 -25.50 -8.55 2.92
C TYR A 260 -25.67 -9.96 3.51
N VAL A 261 -25.99 -10.09 4.80
CA VAL A 261 -26.27 -11.40 5.42
C VAL A 261 -27.46 -12.07 4.76
N ASN A 262 -28.52 -11.31 4.46
CA ASN A 262 -29.69 -11.84 3.78
C ASN A 262 -29.34 -12.27 2.35
N ALA A 263 -28.51 -11.51 1.64
CA ALA A 263 -28.04 -11.87 0.31
C ALA A 263 -27.21 -13.17 0.32
N LEU A 264 -26.29 -13.32 1.27
CA LEU A 264 -25.43 -14.51 1.38
C LEU A 264 -26.18 -15.78 1.85
N LYS A 265 -27.23 -15.63 2.67
CA LYS A 265 -28.03 -16.77 3.17
C LYS A 265 -29.08 -17.26 2.18
N LYS A 266 -29.46 -16.43 1.21
CA LYS A 266 -30.53 -16.75 0.28
C LYS A 266 -29.98 -17.69 -0.80
N GLU A 267 -30.32 -18.98 -0.67
CA GLU A 267 -29.91 -20.03 -1.63
C GLU A 267 -30.74 -20.03 -2.92
N THR A 268 -31.99 -19.53 -2.86
CA THR A 268 -32.91 -19.47 -4.00
C THR A 268 -33.03 -18.05 -4.54
N TRP A 269 -32.56 -17.86 -5.77
CA TRP A 269 -32.71 -16.62 -6.52
C TRP A 269 -33.48 -16.86 -7.80
N ASP A 270 -34.40 -15.95 -8.15
CA ASP A 270 -35.16 -15.99 -9.41
C ASP A 270 -34.23 -15.94 -10.64
N SER A 271 -33.05 -15.33 -10.48
CA SER A 271 -31.94 -15.34 -11.44
C SER A 271 -30.63 -15.48 -10.67
N LEU A 272 -29.76 -16.41 -11.07
CA LEU A 272 -28.52 -16.70 -10.35
C LEU A 272 -27.64 -15.42 -10.26
N PRO A 273 -27.17 -15.02 -9.06
CA PRO A 273 -26.24 -13.90 -8.93
C PRO A 273 -24.95 -14.15 -9.71
N SER A 274 -24.38 -13.09 -10.29
CA SER A 274 -23.10 -13.19 -10.97
C SER A 274 -21.99 -13.50 -9.94
N PRO A 275 -20.96 -14.31 -10.27
CA PRO A 275 -19.87 -14.59 -9.34
C PRO A 275 -19.16 -13.31 -8.86
N GLN A 276 -19.12 -12.27 -9.69
CA GLN A 276 -18.66 -10.93 -9.35
C GLN A 276 -19.49 -10.26 -8.25
N GLU A 277 -20.82 -10.40 -8.33
CA GLU A 277 -21.74 -9.82 -7.35
C GLU A 277 -21.58 -10.53 -5.99
N GLN A 278 -21.35 -11.84 -6.02
CA GLN A 278 -21.04 -12.60 -4.80
C GLN A 278 -19.73 -12.13 -4.17
N GLN A 279 -18.65 -11.96 -4.96
CA GLN A 279 -17.37 -11.45 -4.45
C GLN A 279 -17.54 -10.09 -3.77
N VAL A 280 -18.31 -9.20 -4.39
CA VAL A 280 -18.66 -7.89 -3.84
C VAL A 280 -19.40 -8.02 -2.50
N TRP A 281 -20.37 -8.92 -2.40
CA TRP A 281 -21.07 -9.18 -1.14
C TRP A 281 -20.13 -9.69 -0.05
N GLU A 282 -19.18 -10.57 -0.39
CA GLU A 282 -18.22 -11.12 0.58
C GLU A 282 -17.31 -10.02 1.14
N GLU A 283 -16.74 -9.18 0.28
CA GLU A 283 -15.84 -8.08 0.66
C GLU A 283 -16.57 -7.02 1.50
N TRP A 284 -17.76 -6.62 1.07
CA TRP A 284 -18.51 -5.54 1.71
C TRP A 284 -19.21 -6.01 2.98
N PHE A 285 -19.60 -7.29 3.05
CA PHE A 285 -20.02 -7.92 4.30
C PHE A 285 -18.93 -7.82 5.37
N ILE A 286 -17.68 -8.16 5.03
CA ILE A 286 -16.55 -8.07 5.95
C ILE A 286 -16.37 -6.61 6.40
N THR A 287 -16.29 -5.68 5.46
CA THR A 287 -16.12 -4.24 5.75
C THR A 287 -17.22 -3.70 6.68
N SER A 288 -18.49 -4.03 6.39
CA SER A 288 -19.64 -3.64 7.22
C SER A 288 -19.59 -4.29 8.61
N ALA A 289 -19.16 -5.55 8.72
CA ALA A 289 -19.05 -6.25 9.99
C ALA A 289 -17.90 -5.71 10.87
N GLU A 290 -16.77 -5.31 10.26
CA GLU A 290 -15.68 -4.62 10.95
C GLU A 290 -16.15 -3.29 11.54
N ASN A 291 -16.90 -2.50 10.77
CA ASN A 291 -17.46 -1.22 11.24
C ASN A 291 -18.43 -1.40 12.43
N LEU A 292 -19.09 -2.56 12.53
CA LEU A 292 -19.98 -2.91 13.65
C LEU A 292 -19.25 -3.58 14.83
N GLY A 293 -17.96 -3.89 14.70
CA GLY A 293 -17.19 -4.60 15.73
C GLY A 293 -17.62 -6.06 15.95
N GLN A 294 -18.27 -6.70 14.97
CA GLN A 294 -18.73 -8.10 15.06
C GLN A 294 -17.61 -9.07 14.66
N TRP A 295 -16.50 -9.05 15.39
CA TRP A 295 -15.27 -9.80 15.07
C TRP A 295 -15.48 -11.31 15.02
N ASP A 296 -16.35 -11.86 15.87
CA ASP A 296 -16.66 -13.31 15.89
C ASP A 296 -17.19 -13.82 14.55
N LYS A 297 -18.11 -13.06 13.96
CA LYS A 297 -18.77 -13.45 12.72
C LYS A 297 -17.87 -13.26 11.51
N VAL A 298 -16.97 -12.27 11.55
CA VAL A 298 -15.96 -12.06 10.52
C VAL A 298 -14.98 -13.23 10.49
N GLU A 299 -14.47 -13.63 11.65
CA GLU A 299 -13.57 -14.78 11.74
C GLU A 299 -14.27 -16.07 11.29
N GLU A 300 -15.48 -16.35 11.78
CA GLU A 300 -16.25 -17.54 11.38
C GLU A 300 -16.52 -17.57 9.87
N PHE A 301 -16.84 -16.42 9.28
CA PHE A 301 -17.07 -16.30 7.85
C PHE A 301 -15.80 -16.58 7.03
N ILE A 302 -14.69 -15.95 7.41
CA ILE A 302 -13.40 -16.13 6.71
C ILE A 302 -12.93 -17.57 6.83
N GLU A 303 -13.05 -18.17 8.01
CA GLU A 303 -12.63 -19.55 8.26
C GLU A 303 -13.45 -20.56 7.44
N LYS A 304 -14.78 -20.41 7.40
CA LYS A 304 -15.66 -21.30 6.63
C LYS A 304 -15.48 -21.16 5.13
N ARG A 305 -15.28 -19.93 4.63
CA ARG A 305 -15.26 -19.66 3.19
C ARG A 305 -13.90 -19.89 2.55
N PHE A 306 -12.81 -19.56 3.24
CA PHE A 306 -11.47 -19.53 2.66
C PHE A 306 -10.48 -20.54 3.29
N LEU A 307 -10.76 -21.05 4.50
CA LEU A 307 -9.78 -21.80 5.29
C LEU A 307 -10.23 -23.23 5.68
N SER A 308 -11.32 -23.73 5.07
CA SER A 308 -12.03 -24.95 5.49
C SER A 308 -11.26 -26.27 5.42
N ASP A 309 -10.07 -26.31 4.81
CA ASP A 309 -9.26 -27.52 4.67
C ASP A 309 -7.97 -27.45 5.49
N GLY A 310 -7.72 -28.42 6.38
CA GLY A 310 -6.44 -28.60 7.09
C GLY A 310 -6.63 -29.00 8.55
N ASN A 311 -5.71 -29.76 9.14
CA ASN A 311 -5.84 -30.22 10.54
C ASN A 311 -5.24 -29.23 11.57
N ASP A 312 -4.20 -28.47 11.20
CA ASP A 312 -3.55 -27.49 12.09
C ASP A 312 -3.99 -26.04 11.83
N ARG A 313 -4.27 -25.30 12.91
CA ARG A 313 -4.76 -23.91 12.85
C ARG A 313 -3.74 -22.93 12.21
N CYS A 314 -2.44 -23.13 12.41
CA CYS A 314 -1.39 -22.32 11.78
C CYS A 314 -1.24 -22.59 10.28
N GLU A 315 -1.32 -23.85 9.86
CA GLU A 315 -1.28 -24.22 8.44
C GLU A 315 -2.48 -23.66 7.67
N ARG A 316 -3.65 -23.59 8.33
CA ARG A 316 -4.83 -22.91 7.79
C ARG A 316 -4.55 -21.43 7.54
N LEU A 317 -3.98 -20.69 8.49
CA LEU A 317 -3.66 -19.26 8.33
C LEU A 317 -2.61 -19.01 7.23
N ASN A 318 -1.62 -19.89 7.10
CA ASN A 318 -0.63 -19.81 6.02
C ASN A 318 -1.25 -19.97 4.62
N LYS A 319 -2.47 -20.51 4.48
CA LYS A 319 -3.19 -20.52 3.19
C LYS A 319 -3.66 -19.14 2.74
N VAL A 320 -3.78 -18.16 3.64
CA VAL A 320 -4.14 -16.77 3.27
C VAL A 320 -3.13 -16.18 2.28
N TRP A 321 -1.85 -16.55 2.40
CA TRP A 321 -0.79 -16.15 1.47
C TRP A 321 -0.84 -16.87 0.12
N LYS A 322 -1.58 -17.99 0.02
CA LYS A 322 -1.77 -18.74 -1.23
C LYS A 322 -2.99 -18.27 -2.02
N LEU A 323 -3.85 -17.45 -1.43
CA LEU A 323 -5.02 -16.87 -2.09
C LEU A 323 -4.60 -15.87 -3.18
N PRO A 324 -5.45 -15.63 -4.20
CA PRO A 324 -5.23 -14.54 -5.16
C PRO A 324 -5.02 -13.21 -4.43
N GLN A 325 -4.15 -12.35 -4.99
CA GLN A 325 -3.75 -11.10 -4.33
C GLN A 325 -4.94 -10.17 -4.04
N SER A 326 -5.96 -10.17 -4.92
CA SER A 326 -7.21 -9.42 -4.73
C SER A 326 -7.94 -9.82 -3.45
N VAL A 327 -8.11 -11.13 -3.24
CA VAL A 327 -8.79 -11.68 -2.05
C VAL A 327 -7.92 -11.52 -0.81
N SER A 328 -6.62 -11.81 -0.92
CA SER A 328 -5.67 -11.69 0.18
C SER A 328 -5.62 -10.25 0.74
N SER A 329 -5.77 -9.25 -0.13
CA SER A 329 -5.67 -7.83 0.24
C SER A 329 -6.73 -7.37 1.25
N PHE A 330 -7.98 -7.84 1.18
CA PHE A 330 -9.02 -7.47 2.14
C PHE A 330 -9.18 -8.51 3.26
N VAL A 331 -8.95 -9.80 2.98
CA VAL A 331 -9.10 -10.86 3.98
C VAL A 331 -8.01 -10.78 5.05
N LEU A 332 -6.75 -10.52 4.66
CA LEU A 332 -5.64 -10.54 5.61
C LEU A 332 -5.77 -9.46 6.69
N PRO A 333 -5.99 -8.16 6.37
CA PRO A 333 -6.20 -7.15 7.41
C PRO A 333 -7.38 -7.47 8.31
N SER A 334 -8.49 -7.90 7.72
CA SER A 334 -9.72 -8.17 8.46
C SER A 334 -9.60 -9.35 9.42
N LEU A 335 -8.90 -10.41 9.00
CA LEU A 335 -8.63 -11.57 9.82
C LEU A 335 -7.69 -11.25 10.99
N VAL A 336 -6.62 -10.49 10.72
CA VAL A 336 -5.67 -10.06 11.75
C VAL A 336 -6.37 -9.13 12.75
N ASN A 337 -7.19 -8.19 12.26
CA ASN A 337 -8.00 -7.31 13.11
C ASN A 337 -8.95 -8.12 14.00
N ALA A 338 -9.72 -9.04 13.42
CA ALA A 338 -10.71 -9.83 14.17
C ALA A 338 -10.04 -10.65 15.29
N LYS A 339 -8.95 -11.37 14.99
CA LYS A 339 -8.22 -12.15 16.00
C LYS A 339 -7.53 -11.26 17.04
N LEU A 340 -6.93 -10.15 16.63
CA LEU A 340 -6.32 -9.19 17.56
C LEU A 340 -7.36 -8.61 18.53
N MET A 341 -8.53 -8.21 18.02
CA MET A 341 -9.58 -7.65 18.85
C MET A 341 -10.13 -8.67 19.86
N LYS A 342 -10.20 -9.96 19.50
CA LYS A 342 -10.53 -11.04 20.45
C LYS A 342 -9.50 -11.17 21.57
N ILE A 343 -8.22 -11.17 21.21
CA ILE A 343 -7.12 -11.20 22.19
C ILE A 343 -7.25 -10.01 23.16
N LEU A 344 -7.53 -8.81 22.64
CA LEU A 344 -7.73 -7.61 23.47
C LEU A 344 -9.00 -7.66 24.34
N GLN A 345 -10.02 -8.40 23.94
CA GLN A 345 -11.22 -8.66 24.74
C GLN A 345 -10.99 -9.69 25.86
N GLY A 346 -9.78 -10.26 25.95
CA GLY A 346 -9.39 -11.18 27.02
C GLY A 346 -9.62 -12.66 26.70
N SER A 347 -9.68 -13.05 25.42
CA SER A 347 -9.69 -14.47 25.05
C SER A 347 -8.35 -15.13 25.40
N GLU A 348 -8.37 -16.25 26.13
CA GLU A 348 -7.17 -17.00 26.53
C GLU A 348 -6.41 -17.64 25.35
N ASP A 349 -7.12 -17.88 24.24
CA ASP A 349 -6.55 -18.48 23.03
C ASP A 349 -6.15 -17.39 22.02
N ASP A 350 -4.86 -17.33 21.67
CA ASP A 350 -4.31 -16.47 20.60
C ASP A 350 -4.79 -16.86 19.18
N GLY A 351 -5.60 -17.91 19.05
CA GLY A 351 -6.11 -18.38 17.76
C GLY A 351 -5.03 -18.78 16.74
N GLY A 352 -3.78 -18.97 17.18
CA GLY A 352 -2.61 -19.22 16.33
C GLY A 352 -2.00 -17.99 15.66
N LEU A 353 -2.49 -16.78 15.96
CA LEU A 353 -2.07 -15.53 15.30
C LEU A 353 -0.57 -15.22 15.53
N CYS A 354 -0.10 -15.38 16.75
CA CYS A 354 1.30 -15.14 17.13
C CYS A 354 2.28 -16.02 16.32
N ASN A 355 1.96 -17.30 16.20
CA ASN A 355 2.76 -18.25 15.42
C ASN A 355 2.71 -17.92 13.92
N PHE A 356 1.54 -17.57 13.39
CA PHE A 356 1.37 -17.14 12.00
C PHE A 356 2.22 -15.91 11.66
N ILE A 357 2.24 -14.89 12.52
CA ILE A 357 3.05 -13.69 12.30
C ILE A 357 4.54 -14.02 12.36
N ASN A 358 4.96 -14.84 13.32
CA ASN A 358 6.36 -15.24 13.46
C ASN A 358 6.87 -16.08 12.28
N GLU A 359 6.05 -16.98 11.73
CA GLU A 359 6.36 -17.71 10.51
C GLU A 359 6.39 -16.80 9.29
N SER A 360 5.40 -15.91 9.16
CA SER A 360 5.30 -14.97 8.05
C SER A 360 6.48 -13.99 8.03
N ARG A 361 7.00 -13.58 9.19
CA ARG A 361 8.19 -12.71 9.29
C ARG A 361 9.48 -13.35 8.76
N LYS A 362 9.56 -14.67 8.65
CA LYS A 362 10.74 -15.36 8.07
C LYS A 362 10.86 -15.10 6.57
N ASN A 363 9.75 -14.79 5.91
CA ASN A 363 9.73 -14.44 4.49
C ASN A 363 9.79 -12.92 4.32
N ASP A 364 10.81 -12.42 3.61
CA ASP A 364 10.99 -10.97 3.40
C ASP A 364 9.77 -10.28 2.78
N ARG A 365 9.09 -10.96 1.84
CA ARG A 365 7.87 -10.46 1.19
C ARG A 365 6.68 -10.34 2.14
N CYS A 366 6.44 -11.36 2.96
CA CYS A 366 5.32 -11.33 3.91
C CYS A 366 5.61 -10.34 5.04
N ARG A 367 6.88 -10.24 5.44
CA ARG A 367 7.35 -9.26 6.40
C ARG A 367 7.09 -7.82 5.94
N SER A 368 7.43 -7.46 4.70
CA SER A 368 7.20 -6.10 4.21
C SER A 368 5.73 -5.72 4.21
N ILE A 369 4.85 -6.64 3.80
CA ILE A 369 3.39 -6.46 3.82
C ILE A 369 2.90 -6.26 5.27
N LEU A 370 3.34 -7.11 6.21
CA LEU A 370 2.96 -7.02 7.62
C LEU A 370 3.44 -5.71 8.28
N GLU A 371 4.64 -5.23 7.94
CA GLU A 371 5.18 -3.99 8.49
C GLU A 371 4.54 -2.73 7.89
N VAL A 372 4.21 -2.75 6.59
CA VAL A 372 3.72 -1.58 5.84
C VAL A 372 2.19 -1.47 5.85
N GLU A 373 1.45 -2.57 5.67
CA GLU A 373 -0.02 -2.57 5.70
C GLU A 373 -0.55 -2.75 7.13
N LEU A 374 0.06 -3.66 7.89
CA LEU A 374 -0.42 -4.08 9.22
C LEU A 374 0.51 -3.64 10.36
N GLY A 375 1.30 -2.59 10.14
CA GLY A 375 2.29 -2.12 11.11
C GLY A 375 1.69 -1.76 12.47
N LEU A 376 0.46 -1.25 12.49
CA LEU A 376 -0.26 -0.93 13.73
C LEU A 376 -0.73 -2.19 14.45
N GLN A 377 -1.42 -3.10 13.76
CA GLN A 377 -1.92 -4.35 14.33
C GLN A 377 -0.77 -5.19 14.88
N THR A 378 0.31 -5.31 14.12
CA THR A 378 1.51 -6.06 14.53
C THR A 378 2.23 -5.40 15.70
N SER A 379 2.20 -4.07 15.80
CA SER A 379 2.75 -3.37 16.96
C SER A 379 1.91 -3.59 18.24
N VAL A 380 0.59 -3.58 18.14
CA VAL A 380 -0.31 -3.85 19.28
C VAL A 380 -0.13 -5.28 19.76
N LEU A 381 -0.01 -6.23 18.83
CA LEU A 381 0.29 -7.61 19.16
C LEU A 381 1.65 -7.76 19.87
N ALA A 382 2.69 -7.05 19.41
CA ALA A 382 3.99 -7.04 20.08
C ALA A 382 3.94 -6.44 21.49
N VAL A 383 3.09 -5.42 21.72
CA VAL A 383 2.83 -4.89 23.07
C VAL A 383 2.18 -5.95 23.96
N ASN A 384 1.22 -6.72 23.43
CA ASN A 384 0.58 -7.79 24.16
C ASN A 384 1.54 -8.94 24.52
N GLN A 385 2.58 -9.15 23.70
CA GLN A 385 3.67 -10.11 23.95
C GLN A 385 4.81 -9.57 24.81
N GLU A 386 4.68 -8.34 25.36
CA GLU A 386 5.71 -7.65 26.14
C GLU A 386 7.02 -7.32 25.37
N GLU A 387 7.00 -7.36 24.03
CA GLU A 387 8.13 -7.00 23.16
C GLU A 387 8.14 -5.50 22.80
N PHE A 388 8.42 -4.64 23.78
CA PHE A 388 8.28 -3.18 23.62
C PHE A 388 9.24 -2.54 22.59
N GLU A 389 10.45 -3.04 22.45
CA GLU A 389 11.43 -2.49 21.48
C GLU A 389 10.98 -2.74 20.05
N LEU A 390 10.50 -3.96 19.77
CA LEU A 390 9.97 -4.35 18.48
C LEU A 390 8.70 -3.54 18.17
N ALA A 391 7.79 -3.42 19.13
CA ALA A 391 6.59 -2.59 19.00
C ALA A 391 6.94 -1.14 18.63
N ARG A 392 7.94 -0.54 19.29
CA ARG A 392 8.38 0.83 19.01
C ARG A 392 8.94 0.99 17.61
N SER A 393 9.69 0.01 17.12
CA SER A 393 10.25 0.02 15.78
C SER A 393 9.14 -0.04 14.71
N LEU A 394 8.16 -0.94 14.90
CA LEU A 394 7.02 -1.11 13.99
C LEU A 394 6.10 0.12 13.99
N LEU A 395 5.84 0.70 15.16
CA LEU A 395 5.07 1.95 15.26
C LEU A 395 5.72 3.07 14.45
N ARG A 396 7.04 3.25 14.57
CA ARG A 396 7.75 4.27 13.77
C ARG A 396 7.62 4.02 12.27
N THR A 397 7.79 2.78 11.82
CA THR A 397 7.61 2.42 10.40
C THR A 397 6.18 2.69 9.92
N SER A 398 5.18 2.32 10.72
CA SER A 398 3.77 2.56 10.41
C SER A 398 3.42 4.04 10.34
N GLN A 399 3.97 4.86 11.25
CA GLN A 399 3.80 6.32 11.25
C GLN A 399 4.39 6.95 9.98
N LEU A 400 5.60 6.53 9.60
CA LEU A 400 6.24 7.02 8.37
C LEU A 400 5.46 6.59 7.11
N SER A 401 4.99 5.34 7.06
CA SER A 401 4.17 4.85 5.96
C SER A 401 2.84 5.61 5.86
N PHE A 402 2.17 5.84 6.99
CA PHE A 402 0.95 6.63 7.07
C PHE A 402 1.16 8.07 6.63
N LEU A 403 2.22 8.75 7.11
CA LEU A 403 2.55 10.10 6.71
C LEU A 403 2.83 10.20 5.20
N SER A 404 3.55 9.23 4.65
CA SER A 404 3.79 9.13 3.21
C SER A 404 2.46 9.02 2.46
N ARG A 405 1.59 8.05 2.79
CA ARG A 405 0.25 7.92 2.17
C ARG A 405 -0.57 9.21 2.29
N PHE A 406 -0.59 9.82 3.47
CA PHE A 406 -1.34 11.05 3.73
C PHE A 406 -0.89 12.23 2.86
N LEU A 407 0.42 12.38 2.64
CA LEU A 407 0.95 13.43 1.76
C LEU A 407 0.52 13.23 0.29
N HIS A 408 0.28 11.98 -0.11
CA HIS A 408 -0.14 11.64 -1.47
C HIS A 408 -1.66 11.64 -1.68
N CYS A 409 -2.44 11.58 -0.61
CA CYS A 409 -3.89 11.76 -0.67
C CYS A 409 -4.24 13.13 -1.26
N SER A 410 -5.25 13.14 -2.14
CA SER A 410 -5.76 14.39 -2.71
C SER A 410 -6.44 15.23 -1.62
N LEU A 411 -6.03 16.49 -1.47
CA LEU A 411 -6.73 17.44 -0.60
C LEU A 411 -8.17 17.74 -1.09
N LEU A 412 -8.47 17.42 -2.35
CA LEU A 412 -9.76 17.64 -2.98
C LEU A 412 -10.76 16.51 -2.69
N SER A 413 -10.29 15.32 -2.30
CA SER A 413 -11.18 14.25 -1.83
C SER A 413 -11.60 14.53 -0.39
N SER A 414 -12.86 14.93 -0.21
CA SER A 414 -13.43 15.34 1.09
C SER A 414 -13.50 14.21 2.12
N THR A 415 -13.49 12.96 1.66
CA THR A 415 -13.74 11.74 2.44
C THR A 415 -12.46 11.15 3.03
N SER A 416 -11.40 11.03 2.22
CA SER A 416 -10.09 10.53 2.67
C SER A 416 -9.53 11.37 3.82
N LEU A 417 -9.68 12.70 3.77
CA LEU A 417 -9.25 13.59 4.86
C LEU A 417 -10.04 13.40 6.16
N VAL A 418 -11.32 13.02 6.10
CA VAL A 418 -12.17 12.83 7.27
C VAL A 418 -11.88 11.51 7.96
N GLU A 419 -11.69 10.43 7.19
CA GLU A 419 -11.32 9.12 7.73
C GLU A 419 -9.88 9.11 8.25
N ILE A 420 -8.96 9.79 7.55
CA ILE A 420 -7.57 9.90 8.00
C ILE A 420 -7.47 10.81 9.24
N LYS A 421 -8.32 11.83 9.40
CA LYS A 421 -8.40 12.62 10.65
C LYS A 421 -8.98 11.84 11.83
N ARG A 422 -9.64 10.70 11.62
CA ARG A 422 -10.11 9.81 12.71
C ARG A 422 -8.98 8.98 13.31
N PHE A 423 -7.83 8.86 12.63
CA PHE A 423 -6.62 8.32 13.25
C PHE A 423 -6.21 9.24 14.42
N PRO A 424 -6.08 8.70 15.65
CA PRO A 424 -6.12 9.52 16.83
C PRO A 424 -4.91 10.45 16.91
N LYS A 425 -5.17 11.68 17.37
CA LYS A 425 -4.19 12.67 17.86
C LYS A 425 -3.15 12.08 18.85
N ALA A 426 -3.38 10.87 19.37
CA ALA A 426 -2.52 10.14 20.29
C ALA A 426 -1.19 9.64 19.69
N LEU A 427 -1.09 9.43 18.37
CA LEU A 427 0.17 8.97 17.76
C LEU A 427 1.24 10.06 17.69
N PHE A 428 0.84 11.34 17.75
CA PHE A 428 1.74 12.49 17.63
C PHE A 428 2.21 13.07 18.98
N SER A 429 1.84 12.44 20.10
CA SER A 429 2.11 12.94 21.46
C SER A 429 3.02 12.04 22.32
N PHE A 430 3.97 11.31 21.72
CA PHE A 430 4.99 10.55 22.45
C PHE A 430 6.41 10.80 21.96
#